data_AF-A0A8I6S2Y4-F1
#
_entry.id   AF-A0A8I6S2Y4-F1
#
_cell.length_a   1.000
_cell.length_b   1.000
_cell.length_c   1.000
_cell.angle_alpha   90.00
_cell.angle_beta   90.00
_cell.angle_gamma   90.00
#
_symmetry.space_group_name_H-M   'P 1'
#
loop_
_entity.id
_entity.type
_entity.pdbx_description
1 polymer ?
#
loop_
_entity_poly.entity_id
_entity_poly.type
_entity_poly.pdbx_seq_one_letter_code
_entity_poly.pdbx_strand_id
1 'polypeptide(L)'
;MEYDEGVHPHLRLNCTPPAMDDFPKDWFTEQERSEGAVVLHVLASLYLFLALALVCDKYFVPAVERICKALNMSNDVAGATFMAAATSAPELFVNVIGTFITEGDIGIGTIVGSAVFNILAVAACCGLGAGMVIPLHWWPLTRDCLAYGVTVTILICIIHDERVEWYEALVLVLLYIVYIAIMYWDKKIQSCTTGSTGSETSEQPQSDAVGAVEGGEMNIGDLPQQNGNVKTNRPPPEPQETGLWAVVSFPYKKGIVRKLAWLLVLPIHTVFLVTIPDCERPRFKKWFPLTFLMCIIWIGSLSYLVAWMITIVGDTLRIPDSVMGITFLAAGTSVPEAVSSVIVAKQGHGSMGISNSLGSNTFDILLCLGLPWLIKASFLPTSAGHHFVGINSRGLEYSAISLLSTLLMLYTAFAANKFKLDNKVGHTCLIMYLMFLILATLIELNVFFTVNLPTCGR
;
A
#
# COMPACT_ATOMS: atom_id res chain seq x y z
N MET A 1 -12.87 35.24 42.12
CA MET A 1 -13.14 35.82 40.79
C MET A 1 -11.80 36.33 40.30
N GLU A 2 -11.04 35.43 39.68
CA GLU A 2 -9.81 35.74 38.95
C GLU A 2 -9.80 34.69 37.84
N TYR A 3 -10.20 35.13 36.64
CA TYR A 3 -10.21 34.35 35.42
C TYR A 3 -8.76 34.35 34.91
N ASP A 4 -8.09 33.21 35.00
CA ASP A 4 -6.78 33.01 34.36
C ASP A 4 -7.07 32.62 32.90
N GLU A 5 -7.16 33.63 32.04
CA GLU A 5 -7.23 33.47 30.59
C GLU A 5 -5.82 33.17 30.04
N GLY A 6 -5.65 32.01 29.38
CA GLY A 6 -4.62 31.89 28.34
C GLY A 6 -3.51 30.84 28.48
N VAL A 7 -3.74 29.70 29.14
CA VAL A 7 -2.80 28.55 29.05
C VAL A 7 -3.53 27.29 28.59
N HIS A 8 -3.12 26.75 27.44
CA HIS A 8 -3.63 25.51 26.86
C HIS A 8 -3.71 24.36 27.89
N PRO A 9 -4.77 23.54 27.91
CA PRO A 9 -4.89 22.39 28.82
C PRO A 9 -3.85 21.28 28.53
N HIS A 10 -3.17 21.32 27.38
CA HIS A 10 -2.20 20.30 26.96
C HIS A 10 -0.78 20.46 27.55
N LEU A 11 -0.49 21.53 28.30
CA LEU A 11 0.88 21.78 28.80
C LEU A 11 1.15 21.29 30.24
N ARG A 12 0.27 20.47 30.83
CA ARG A 12 0.45 19.91 32.19
C ARG A 12 0.05 18.44 32.35
N LEU A 13 0.05 17.64 31.27
CA LEU A 13 -0.15 16.20 31.38
C LEU A 13 1.08 15.44 30.89
N ASN A 14 1.66 14.60 31.76
CA ASN A 14 2.71 13.63 31.40
C ASN A 14 2.11 12.39 30.71
N CYS A 15 1.05 12.59 29.93
CA CYS A 15 0.31 11.53 29.26
C CYS A 15 -0.34 12.04 27.96
N THR A 16 -0.57 11.14 27.01
CA THR A 16 -1.29 11.41 25.76
C THR A 16 -2.75 11.00 25.89
N PRO A 17 -3.72 11.77 25.38
CA PRO A 17 -5.11 11.33 25.33
C PRO A 17 -5.22 10.08 24.44
N PRO A 18 -6.11 9.13 24.75
CA PRO A 18 -6.27 7.92 23.95
C PRO A 18 -6.99 8.23 22.63
N ALA A 19 -6.43 7.83 21.49
CA ALA A 19 -7.00 8.11 20.16
C ALA A 19 -8.40 7.49 19.94
N MET A 20 -8.82 6.55 20.79
CA MET A 20 -10.17 5.99 20.73
C MET A 20 -11.26 7.02 21.01
N ASP A 21 -10.94 8.09 21.76
CA ASP A 21 -11.90 9.13 22.13
C ASP A 21 -12.21 10.08 20.96
N ASP A 22 -11.36 10.09 19.94
CA ASP A 22 -11.58 10.82 18.68
C ASP A 22 -12.57 10.10 17.75
N PHE A 23 -12.89 8.85 18.06
CA PHE A 23 -13.90 8.06 17.38
C PHE A 23 -15.22 8.00 18.15
N PRO A 24 -16.34 7.61 17.48
CA PRO A 24 -17.59 7.39 18.17
C PRO A 24 -17.44 6.32 19.26
N LYS A 25 -18.22 6.48 20.34
CA LYS A 25 -18.20 5.53 21.46
C LYS A 25 -18.56 4.13 20.97
N ASP A 26 -17.74 3.18 21.41
CA ASP A 26 -17.95 1.76 21.15
C ASP A 26 -19.24 1.26 21.81
N TRP A 27 -19.81 0.21 21.22
CA TRP A 27 -20.99 -0.47 21.72
C TRP A 27 -20.71 -1.29 22.98
N PHE A 28 -19.46 -1.73 23.16
CA PHE A 28 -19.01 -2.49 24.31
C PHE A 28 -18.27 -1.61 25.32
N THR A 29 -18.48 -1.90 26.59
CA THR A 29 -17.70 -1.31 27.68
C THR A 29 -16.27 -1.85 27.70
N GLU A 30 -15.34 -1.12 28.33
CA GLU A 30 -13.93 -1.57 28.46
C GLU A 30 -13.84 -2.96 29.12
N GLN A 31 -14.69 -3.22 30.12
CA GLN A 31 -14.75 -4.51 30.79
C GLN A 31 -15.18 -5.64 29.82
N GLU A 32 -16.26 -5.45 29.07
CA GLU A 32 -16.73 -6.44 28.07
C GLU A 32 -15.69 -6.69 26.96
N ARG A 33 -14.97 -5.64 26.55
CA ARG A 33 -13.87 -5.79 25.59
C ARG A 33 -12.76 -6.67 26.15
N SER A 34 -12.35 -6.42 27.40
CA SER A 34 -11.33 -7.18 28.10
C SER A 34 -11.73 -8.65 28.36
N GLU A 35 -13.02 -8.90 28.54
CA GLU A 35 -13.59 -10.24 28.77
C GLU A 35 -13.77 -11.05 27.47
N GLY A 36 -13.50 -10.46 26.30
CA GLY A 36 -13.40 -11.17 25.02
C GLY A 36 -14.07 -10.48 23.83
N ALA A 37 -14.86 -9.40 24.03
CA ALA A 37 -15.49 -8.70 22.92
C ALA A 37 -14.48 -8.03 21.96
N VAL A 38 -13.21 -7.88 22.37
CA VAL A 38 -12.11 -7.47 21.47
C VAL A 38 -11.94 -8.38 20.26
N VAL A 39 -12.26 -9.68 20.38
CA VAL A 39 -12.16 -10.64 19.27
C VAL A 39 -13.14 -10.28 18.15
N LEU A 40 -14.32 -9.75 18.48
CA LEU A 40 -15.29 -9.28 17.49
C LEU A 40 -14.74 -8.10 16.68
N HIS A 41 -14.03 -7.17 17.34
CA HIS A 41 -13.37 -6.05 16.68
C HIS A 41 -12.25 -6.53 15.75
N VAL A 42 -11.43 -7.49 16.19
CA VAL A 42 -10.38 -8.08 15.32
C VAL A 42 -10.98 -8.75 14.09
N LEU A 43 -12.04 -9.55 14.26
CA LEU A 43 -12.74 -10.18 13.14
C LEU A 43 -13.40 -9.16 12.20
N ALA A 44 -13.97 -8.09 12.75
CA ALA A 44 -14.52 -6.99 11.98
C ALA A 44 -13.44 -6.28 11.16
N SER A 45 -12.28 -5.97 11.76
CA SER A 45 -11.14 -5.36 11.07
C SER A 45 -10.66 -6.22 9.90
N LEU A 46 -10.50 -7.54 10.10
CA LEU A 46 -10.10 -8.47 9.03
C LEU A 46 -11.11 -8.49 7.88
N TYR A 47 -12.41 -8.45 8.20
CA TYR A 47 -13.47 -8.38 7.21
C TYR A 47 -13.47 -7.05 6.44
N LEU A 48 -13.20 -5.93 7.11
CA LEU A 48 -13.09 -4.62 6.50
C LEU A 48 -11.86 -4.50 5.60
N PHE A 49 -10.70 -5.07 5.99
CA PHE A 49 -9.52 -5.14 5.11
C PHE A 49 -9.81 -5.93 3.83
N LEU A 50 -10.55 -7.04 3.95
CA LEU A 50 -10.99 -7.80 2.78
C LEU A 50 -11.91 -6.96 1.88
N ALA A 51 -12.82 -6.19 2.47
CA ALA A 51 -13.69 -5.29 1.72
C ALA A 51 -12.88 -4.19 0.99
N LEU A 52 -11.92 -3.58 1.67
CA LEU A 52 -11.03 -2.55 1.13
C LEU A 52 -10.21 -3.09 -0.05
N ALA A 53 -9.59 -4.26 0.12
CA ALA A 53 -8.86 -4.96 -0.94
C ALA A 53 -9.72 -5.20 -2.19
N LEU A 54 -10.98 -5.63 -1.98
CA LEU A 54 -11.91 -5.89 -3.08
C LEU A 54 -12.30 -4.61 -3.83
N VAL A 55 -12.56 -3.49 -3.15
CA VAL A 55 -12.86 -2.21 -3.83
C VAL A 55 -11.66 -1.75 -4.65
N CYS A 56 -10.46 -1.77 -4.06
CA CYS A 56 -9.24 -1.33 -4.72
C CYS A 56 -8.96 -2.14 -5.98
N ASP A 57 -8.87 -3.46 -5.87
CA ASP A 57 -8.46 -4.33 -6.98
C ASP A 57 -9.53 -4.46 -8.07
N LYS A 58 -10.83 -4.47 -7.71
CA LYS A 58 -11.91 -4.81 -8.66
C LYS A 58 -12.60 -3.63 -9.29
N TYR A 59 -12.63 -2.50 -8.61
CA TYR A 59 -13.36 -1.35 -9.10
C TYR A 59 -12.46 -0.15 -9.29
N PHE A 60 -11.57 0.14 -8.33
CA PHE A 60 -10.78 1.36 -8.36
C PHE A 60 -9.63 1.30 -9.37
N VAL A 61 -8.77 0.28 -9.30
CA VAL A 61 -7.65 0.12 -10.25
C VAL A 61 -8.14 0.06 -11.71
N PRO A 62 -9.18 -0.73 -12.08
CA PRO A 62 -9.71 -0.71 -13.44
C PRO A 62 -10.32 0.64 -13.86
N ALA A 63 -10.97 1.36 -12.94
CA ALA A 63 -11.51 2.69 -13.23
C ALA A 63 -10.38 3.68 -13.54
N VAL A 64 -9.29 3.63 -12.78
CA VAL A 64 -8.08 4.44 -13.03
C VAL A 64 -7.44 4.08 -14.36
N GLU A 65 -7.32 2.80 -14.70
CA GLU A 65 -6.79 2.36 -15.99
C GLU A 65 -7.60 2.94 -17.17
N ARG A 66 -8.93 2.96 -17.06
CA ARG A 66 -9.82 3.58 -18.06
C ARG A 66 -9.62 5.08 -18.16
N ILE A 67 -9.39 5.77 -17.03
CA ILE A 67 -9.07 7.20 -17.01
C ILE A 67 -7.75 7.46 -17.74
N CYS A 68 -6.69 6.70 -17.42
CA CYS A 68 -5.38 6.80 -18.08
C CYS A 68 -5.49 6.60 -19.60
N LYS A 69 -6.26 5.59 -20.03
CA LYS A 69 -6.56 5.34 -21.45
C LYS A 69 -7.34 6.48 -22.10
N ALA A 70 -8.32 7.06 -21.40
CA ALA A 70 -9.09 8.20 -21.91
C ALA A 70 -8.25 9.49 -22.03
N LEU A 71 -7.22 9.63 -21.18
CA LEU A 71 -6.28 10.76 -21.20
C LEU A 71 -5.10 10.56 -22.16
N ASN A 72 -5.03 9.44 -22.90
CA ASN A 72 -3.90 9.08 -23.78
C ASN A 72 -2.53 9.13 -23.08
N MET A 73 -2.49 8.72 -21.81
CA MET A 73 -1.22 8.63 -21.07
C MET A 73 -0.41 7.43 -21.56
N SER A 74 0.92 7.58 -21.62
CA SER A 74 1.79 6.44 -21.85
C SER A 74 1.75 5.47 -20.66
N ASN A 75 1.88 4.18 -20.92
CA ASN A 75 1.82 3.13 -19.88
C ASN A 75 2.81 3.39 -18.74
N ASP A 76 4.01 3.92 -19.06
CA ASP A 76 5.03 4.21 -18.06
C ASP A 76 4.62 5.34 -17.12
N VAL A 77 4.03 6.41 -17.66
CA VAL A 77 3.60 7.57 -16.87
C VAL A 77 2.34 7.21 -16.08
N ALA A 78 1.41 6.48 -16.68
CA ALA A 78 0.23 5.96 -15.99
C ALA A 78 0.63 5.06 -14.82
N GLY A 79 1.59 4.14 -15.03
CA GLY A 79 2.17 3.27 -14.01
C GLY A 79 2.77 4.05 -12.83
N ALA A 80 3.65 5.01 -13.13
CA ALA A 80 4.37 5.80 -12.14
C ALA A 80 3.51 6.78 -11.33
N THR A 81 2.32 7.13 -11.81
CA THR A 81 1.49 8.19 -11.22
C THR A 81 0.14 7.68 -10.76
N PHE A 82 -0.83 7.62 -11.67
CA PHE A 82 -2.21 7.29 -11.35
C PHE A 82 -2.37 5.85 -10.86
N MET A 83 -1.64 4.90 -11.45
CA MET A 83 -1.73 3.50 -11.03
C MET A 83 -1.08 3.28 -9.66
N ALA A 84 0.08 3.89 -9.39
CA ALA A 84 0.68 3.89 -8.06
C ALA A 84 -0.23 4.56 -7.01
N ALA A 85 -0.84 5.69 -7.36
CA ALA A 85 -1.82 6.35 -6.50
C ALA A 85 -3.08 5.51 -6.27
N ALA A 86 -3.44 4.66 -7.24
CA ALA A 86 -4.61 3.80 -7.13
C ALA A 86 -4.39 2.67 -6.12
N THR A 87 -3.20 2.08 -6.10
CA THR A 87 -2.87 0.97 -5.19
C THR A 87 -2.67 1.49 -3.76
N SER A 88 -2.06 2.66 -3.60
CA SER A 88 -1.81 3.35 -2.33
C SER A 88 -2.98 4.19 -1.78
N ALA A 89 -4.17 4.12 -2.39
CA ALA A 89 -5.31 4.91 -1.92
C ALA A 89 -5.75 4.58 -0.48
N PRO A 90 -5.82 3.30 -0.05
CA PRO A 90 -6.07 2.95 1.35
C PRO A 90 -5.15 3.68 2.33
N GLU A 91 -3.85 3.68 2.05
CA GLU A 91 -2.78 4.30 2.82
C GLU A 91 -2.96 5.82 2.90
N LEU A 92 -3.27 6.47 1.77
CA LEU A 92 -3.59 7.90 1.73
C LEU A 92 -4.76 8.23 2.68
N PHE A 93 -5.85 7.47 2.60
CA PHE A 93 -7.02 7.71 3.44
C PHE A 93 -6.75 7.45 4.92
N VAL A 94 -6.04 6.37 5.25
CA VAL A 94 -5.60 6.10 6.63
C VAL A 94 -4.75 7.25 7.16
N ASN A 95 -3.84 7.79 6.36
CA ASN A 95 -3.02 8.92 6.79
C ASN A 95 -3.84 10.22 6.94
N VAL A 96 -4.82 10.45 6.07
CA VAL A 96 -5.78 11.56 6.22
C VAL A 96 -6.53 11.43 7.55
N ILE A 97 -7.02 10.24 7.88
CA ILE A 97 -7.72 9.97 9.16
C ILE A 97 -6.77 10.19 10.34
N GLY A 98 -5.54 9.67 10.26
CA GLY A 98 -4.52 9.85 11.29
C GLY A 98 -4.18 11.32 11.54
N THR A 99 -4.10 12.10 10.47
CA THR A 99 -3.72 13.52 10.51
C THR A 99 -4.86 14.41 10.98
N PHE A 100 -6.08 14.22 10.47
CA PHE A 100 -7.22 15.14 10.70
C PHE A 100 -8.18 14.72 11.81
N ILE A 101 -8.26 13.44 12.15
CA ILE A 101 -9.26 12.92 13.09
C ILE A 101 -8.59 12.56 14.41
N THR A 102 -7.65 11.60 14.39
CA THR A 102 -7.03 11.10 15.62
C THR A 102 -5.85 11.94 16.10
N GLU A 103 -5.39 12.88 15.28
CA GLU A 103 -4.18 13.69 15.50
C GLU A 103 -2.99 12.89 16.05
N GLY A 104 -2.87 11.66 15.55
CA GLY A 104 -2.11 10.58 16.18
C GLY A 104 -1.15 9.94 15.21
N ASP A 105 -0.23 9.15 15.75
CA ASP A 105 0.87 8.55 14.98
C ASP A 105 0.45 7.33 14.15
N ILE A 106 -0.85 6.97 14.19
CA ILE A 106 -1.40 5.85 13.42
C ILE A 106 -1.18 6.01 11.91
N GLY A 107 -1.30 7.24 11.39
CA GLY A 107 -1.12 7.54 9.96
C GLY A 107 0.33 7.33 9.51
N ILE A 108 1.27 7.97 10.21
CA ILE A 108 2.71 7.86 9.95
C ILE A 108 3.20 6.43 10.13
N GLY A 109 2.77 5.79 11.22
CA GLY A 109 3.08 4.39 11.51
C GLY A 109 2.64 3.47 10.39
N THR A 110 1.44 3.68 9.83
CA THR A 110 0.95 2.89 8.69
C THR A 110 1.83 3.06 7.47
N ILE A 111 2.22 4.29 7.10
CA ILE A 111 3.07 4.53 5.93
C ILE A 111 4.47 3.89 6.09
N VAL A 112 5.10 4.05 7.25
CA VAL A 112 6.40 3.44 7.55
C VAL A 112 6.29 1.91 7.54
N GLY A 113 5.24 1.35 8.16
CA GLY A 113 5.00 -0.09 8.18
C GLY A 113 4.71 -0.68 6.80
N SER A 114 3.85 -0.05 6.01
CA SER A 114 3.48 -0.45 4.66
C SER A 114 4.71 -0.45 3.76
N ALA A 115 5.60 0.54 3.92
CA ALA A 115 6.82 0.56 3.15
C ALA A 115 7.76 -0.61 3.46
N VAL A 116 7.92 -0.99 4.74
CA VAL A 116 8.70 -2.18 5.10
C VAL A 116 8.02 -3.46 4.62
N PHE A 117 6.69 -3.54 4.71
CA PHE A 117 5.91 -4.66 4.17
C PHE A 117 6.15 -4.80 2.66
N ASN A 118 6.09 -3.71 1.91
CA ASN A 118 6.30 -3.68 0.47
C ASN A 118 7.74 -4.01 0.05
N ILE A 119 8.73 -3.62 0.86
CA ILE A 119 10.15 -3.89 0.60
C ILE A 119 10.49 -5.34 0.92
N LEU A 120 10.10 -5.84 2.10
CA LEU A 120 10.56 -7.12 2.62
C LEU A 120 9.52 -8.23 2.49
N ALA A 121 8.28 -7.99 2.91
CA ALA A 121 7.24 -9.02 2.91
C ALA A 121 6.81 -9.38 1.48
N VAL A 122 6.62 -8.40 0.60
CA VAL A 122 6.31 -8.67 -0.83
C VAL A 122 7.46 -9.43 -1.50
N ALA A 123 8.70 -9.00 -1.30
CA ALA A 123 9.87 -9.70 -1.83
C ALA A 123 9.98 -11.14 -1.29
N ALA A 124 9.69 -11.35 0.00
CA ALA A 124 9.63 -12.66 0.62
C ALA A 124 8.52 -13.53 0.01
N CYS A 125 7.32 -12.99 -0.13
CA CYS A 125 6.18 -13.67 -0.74
C CYS A 125 6.45 -14.05 -2.19
N CYS A 126 7.05 -13.16 -2.99
CA CYS A 126 7.47 -13.44 -4.36
C CYS A 126 8.55 -14.52 -4.42
N GLY A 127 9.58 -14.41 -3.58
CA GLY A 127 10.71 -15.34 -3.55
C GLY A 127 10.29 -16.76 -3.13
N LEU A 128 9.39 -16.88 -2.14
CA LEU A 128 8.90 -18.18 -1.63
C LEU A 128 7.71 -18.72 -2.42
N GLY A 129 6.87 -17.84 -2.94
CA GLY A 129 5.58 -18.16 -3.54
C GLY A 129 5.61 -18.37 -5.04
N ALA A 130 6.56 -17.80 -5.78
CA ALA A 130 6.62 -17.89 -7.24
C ALA A 130 6.98 -19.29 -7.75
N GLY A 131 7.72 -20.08 -6.97
CA GLY A 131 8.16 -21.42 -7.36
C GLY A 131 9.19 -21.44 -8.51
N MET A 132 9.71 -20.29 -8.89
CA MET A 132 10.72 -20.09 -9.94
C MET A 132 11.69 -18.98 -9.52
N VAL A 133 12.90 -19.01 -10.08
CA VAL A 133 13.89 -17.95 -9.85
C VAL A 133 13.53 -16.75 -10.74
N ILE A 134 13.31 -15.60 -10.11
CA ILE A 134 12.91 -14.38 -10.81
C ILE A 134 14.17 -13.54 -11.07
N PRO A 135 14.57 -13.32 -12.33
CA PRO A 135 15.64 -12.38 -12.65
C PRO A 135 15.15 -10.95 -12.41
N LEU A 136 15.91 -10.18 -11.63
CA LEU A 136 15.67 -8.76 -11.41
C LEU A 136 16.62 -7.94 -12.28
N HIS A 137 16.09 -6.90 -12.92
CA HIS A 137 16.92 -5.98 -13.69
C HIS A 137 17.59 -4.98 -12.76
N TRP A 138 18.90 -4.82 -12.88
CA TRP A 138 19.67 -4.04 -11.90
C TRP A 138 19.34 -2.55 -11.93
N TRP A 139 19.15 -1.98 -13.12
CA TRP A 139 19.01 -0.54 -13.29
C TRP A 139 17.75 0.06 -12.62
N PRO A 140 16.51 -0.40 -12.92
CA PRO A 140 15.30 0.11 -12.24
C PRO A 140 15.36 -0.09 -10.73
N LEU A 141 15.86 -1.25 -10.27
CA LEU A 141 15.95 -1.55 -8.84
C LEU A 141 16.89 -0.58 -8.11
N THR A 142 18.08 -0.34 -8.65
CA THR A 142 19.03 0.62 -8.06
C THR A 142 18.46 2.05 -8.08
N ARG A 143 17.82 2.45 -9.18
CA ARG A 143 17.18 3.77 -9.31
C ARG A 143 16.08 3.95 -8.25
N ASP A 144 15.16 2.99 -8.14
CA ASP A 144 14.02 3.06 -7.22
C ASP A 144 14.48 3.01 -5.77
N CYS A 145 15.44 2.14 -5.42
CA CYS A 145 16.04 2.10 -4.08
C CYS A 145 16.80 3.40 -3.74
N LEU A 146 17.49 4.02 -4.70
CA LEU A 146 18.19 5.28 -4.47
C LEU A 146 17.20 6.42 -4.25
N ALA A 147 16.19 6.55 -5.12
CA ALA A 147 15.15 7.55 -4.98
C ALA A 147 14.46 7.41 -3.62
N TYR A 148 14.07 6.18 -3.28
CA TYR A 148 13.45 5.88 -2.00
C TYR A 148 14.37 6.19 -0.80
N GLY A 149 15.64 5.82 -0.85
CA GLY A 149 16.62 6.16 0.20
C GLY A 149 16.77 7.67 0.42
N VAL A 150 16.75 8.47 -0.65
CA VAL A 150 16.73 9.94 -0.55
C VAL A 150 15.44 10.42 0.13
N THR A 151 14.28 9.89 -0.25
CA THR A 151 13.00 10.29 0.38
C THR A 151 12.92 9.95 1.86
N VAL A 152 13.39 8.77 2.26
CA VAL A 152 13.43 8.36 3.68
C VAL A 152 14.41 9.23 4.46
N THR A 153 15.56 9.59 3.88
CA THR A 153 16.52 10.49 4.53
C THR A 153 15.92 11.86 4.80
N ILE A 154 15.19 12.42 3.82
CA ILE A 154 14.49 13.69 3.97
C ILE A 154 13.39 13.58 5.03
N LEU A 155 12.63 12.48 5.03
CA LEU A 155 11.62 12.23 6.07
C LEU A 155 12.25 12.20 7.47
N ILE A 156 13.38 11.51 7.67
CA ILE A 156 14.10 11.48 8.94
C ILE A 156 14.48 12.90 9.40
N CYS A 157 14.94 13.76 8.49
CA CYS A 157 15.27 15.15 8.82
C CYS A 157 14.03 15.96 9.25
N ILE A 158 12.89 15.75 8.60
CA ILE A 158 11.64 16.48 8.89
C ILE A 158 11.01 16.04 10.22
N ILE A 159 11.13 14.77 10.60
CA ILE A 159 10.52 14.27 11.84
C ILE A 159 11.42 14.45 13.07
N HIS A 160 12.67 14.91 12.90
CA HIS A 160 13.68 14.94 13.95
C HIS A 160 13.36 15.90 15.12
N ASP A 161 12.65 16.99 14.84
CA ASP A 161 12.24 17.97 15.84
C ASP A 161 10.81 17.76 16.36
N GLU A 162 10.20 16.63 16.02
CA GLU A 162 8.82 16.23 16.38
C GLU A 162 7.73 17.20 15.85
N ARG A 163 8.08 18.10 14.92
CA ARG A 163 7.18 19.14 14.42
C ARG A 163 7.32 19.31 12.92
N VAL A 164 6.32 18.88 12.18
CA VAL A 164 6.29 19.05 10.72
C VAL A 164 5.75 20.42 10.38
N GLU A 165 6.61 21.34 9.97
CA GLU A 165 6.22 22.68 9.51
C GLU A 165 5.58 22.62 8.11
N TRP A 166 4.69 23.57 7.80
CA TRP A 166 3.99 23.60 6.51
C TRP A 166 4.94 23.62 5.30
N TYR A 167 6.11 24.27 5.42
CA TYR A 167 7.10 24.33 4.35
C TYR A 167 7.83 23.00 4.15
N GLU A 168 8.00 22.19 5.21
CA GLU A 168 8.59 20.85 5.14
C GLU A 168 7.63 19.89 4.44
N ALA A 169 6.35 19.97 4.79
CA ALA A 169 5.30 19.25 4.09
C ALA A 169 5.19 19.67 2.61
N LEU A 170 5.36 20.96 2.31
CA LEU A 170 5.41 21.46 0.93
C LEU A 170 6.61 20.89 0.17
N VAL A 171 7.78 20.78 0.80
CA VAL A 171 8.98 20.17 0.21
C VAL A 171 8.71 18.71 -0.17
N LEU A 172 8.03 17.92 0.66
CA LEU A 172 7.67 16.54 0.34
C LEU A 172 6.79 16.46 -0.94
N VAL A 173 5.75 17.29 -1.02
CA VAL A 173 4.84 17.31 -2.18
C VAL A 173 5.57 17.81 -3.44
N LEU A 174 6.40 18.85 -3.33
CA LEU A 174 7.19 19.34 -4.47
C LEU A 174 8.21 18.30 -4.95
N LEU A 175 8.83 17.58 -4.02
CA LEU A 175 9.76 16.51 -4.35
C LEU A 175 9.07 15.37 -5.10
N TYR A 176 7.79 15.09 -4.81
CA TYR A 176 7.00 14.14 -5.59
C TYR A 176 6.82 14.59 -7.04
N ILE A 177 6.54 15.88 -7.27
CA ILE A 177 6.44 16.44 -8.63
C ILE A 177 7.77 16.29 -9.37
N VAL A 178 8.90 16.55 -8.68
CA VAL A 178 10.24 16.34 -9.23
C VAL A 178 10.49 14.86 -9.53
N TYR A 179 10.08 13.94 -8.66
CA TYR A 179 10.18 12.50 -8.88
C TYR A 179 9.41 12.05 -10.13
N ILE A 180 8.15 12.48 -10.28
CA ILE A 180 7.36 12.23 -11.50
C ILE A 180 8.09 12.76 -12.73
N ALA A 181 8.63 13.99 -12.66
CA ALA A 181 9.35 14.59 -13.77
C ALA A 181 10.59 13.78 -14.16
N ILE A 182 11.38 13.31 -13.18
CA ILE A 182 12.53 12.43 -13.40
C ILE A 182 12.08 11.12 -14.06
N MET A 183 11.01 10.49 -13.55
CA MET A 183 10.46 9.27 -14.15
C MET A 183 9.95 9.48 -15.57
N TYR A 184 9.35 10.64 -15.86
CA TYR A 184 8.91 11.00 -17.20
C TYR A 184 10.08 11.05 -18.20
N TRP A 185 11.25 11.54 -17.78
CA TRP A 185 12.46 11.59 -18.60
C TRP A 185 13.35 10.33 -18.51
N ASP A 186 12.96 9.33 -17.74
CA ASP A 186 13.76 8.13 -17.46
C ASP A 186 14.25 7.43 -18.74
N LYS A 187 13.41 7.31 -19.77
CA LYS A 187 13.81 6.70 -21.06
C LYS A 187 14.98 7.43 -21.73
N LYS A 188 15.04 8.76 -21.62
CA LYS A 188 16.17 9.54 -22.15
C LYS A 188 17.41 9.33 -21.28
N ILE A 189 17.25 9.27 -19.96
CA ILE A 189 18.35 9.04 -19.01
C ILE A 189 18.95 7.64 -19.22
N GLN A 190 18.11 6.61 -19.36
CA GLN A 190 18.53 5.25 -19.66
C GLN A 190 19.35 5.21 -20.96
N SER A 191 18.90 5.89 -22.03
CA SER A 191 19.65 5.94 -23.30
C SER A 191 21.02 6.63 -23.18
N CYS A 192 21.19 7.54 -22.21
CA CYS A 192 22.47 8.23 -21.96
C CYS A 192 23.41 7.41 -21.07
N THR A 193 22.88 6.66 -20.09
CA THR A 193 23.72 5.86 -19.18
C THR A 193 24.11 4.51 -19.75
N THR A 194 23.21 3.89 -20.53
CA THR A 194 23.52 2.73 -21.38
C THR A 194 23.86 3.21 -22.79
N GLY A 195 25.04 3.82 -22.95
CA GLY A 195 25.54 4.20 -24.28
C GLY A 195 25.61 2.98 -25.20
N SER A 196 24.94 3.06 -26.36
CA SER A 196 25.00 2.12 -27.50
C SER A 196 25.41 0.69 -27.15
N THR A 197 24.50 -0.11 -26.62
CA THR A 197 24.61 -1.56 -26.77
C THR A 197 23.23 -2.16 -26.94
N GLY A 198 22.97 -2.67 -28.15
CA GLY A 198 21.99 -3.73 -28.43
C GLY A 198 20.55 -3.48 -28.01
N SER A 199 19.73 -3.15 -28.99
CA SER A 199 18.28 -3.37 -29.00
C SER A 199 17.89 -4.73 -28.39
N GLU A 200 17.49 -4.74 -27.13
CA GLU A 200 16.37 -5.56 -26.69
C GLU A 200 15.19 -4.61 -26.60
N THR A 201 14.34 -4.68 -27.62
CA THR A 201 13.01 -4.10 -27.59
C THR A 201 12.29 -4.74 -26.41
N SER A 202 12.25 -4.05 -25.28
CA SER A 202 11.25 -4.28 -24.25
C SER A 202 9.90 -3.87 -24.85
N GLU A 203 9.35 -4.71 -25.74
CA GLU A 203 7.92 -4.74 -25.93
C GLU A 203 7.33 -5.00 -24.55
N GLN A 204 6.72 -3.98 -23.96
CA GLN A 204 5.76 -4.16 -22.88
C GLN A 204 4.64 -5.07 -23.41
N PRO A 205 4.44 -6.29 -22.87
CA PRO A 205 3.19 -6.99 -23.06
C PRO A 205 2.39 -6.80 -21.77
N GLN A 206 1.83 -5.61 -21.59
CA GLN A 206 0.72 -5.42 -20.64
C GLN A 206 -0.34 -4.52 -21.29
N SER A 207 -1.28 -5.18 -21.97
CA SER A 207 -2.73 -4.93 -21.84
C SER A 207 -3.62 -5.68 -22.85
N ASP A 208 -3.15 -6.76 -23.51
CA ASP A 208 -4.00 -7.55 -24.42
C ASP A 208 -4.17 -9.02 -23.99
N ALA A 209 -4.47 -9.25 -22.71
CA ALA A 209 -4.96 -10.55 -22.24
C ALA A 209 -6.24 -10.44 -21.40
N VAL A 210 -7.12 -9.47 -21.70
CA VAL A 210 -8.56 -9.54 -21.35
C VAL A 210 -9.35 -8.79 -22.42
N GLY A 211 -9.80 -9.52 -23.46
CA GLY A 211 -10.88 -9.05 -24.33
C GLY A 211 -10.65 -9.19 -25.83
N ALA A 212 -10.61 -10.41 -26.35
CA ALA A 212 -11.03 -10.68 -27.72
C ALA A 212 -11.45 -12.16 -27.89
N VAL A 213 -12.76 -12.43 -27.85
CA VAL A 213 -13.36 -13.54 -28.60
C VAL A 213 -14.46 -12.95 -29.47
N GLU A 214 -14.03 -12.68 -30.70
CA GLU A 214 -14.66 -12.83 -32.01
C GLU A 214 -16.07 -12.30 -32.32
N GLY A 215 -16.09 -11.48 -33.38
CA GLY A 215 -17.07 -11.57 -34.46
C GLY A 215 -16.45 -11.03 -35.75
N GLY A 216 -16.05 -11.93 -36.68
CA GLY A 216 -15.67 -11.58 -38.05
C GLY A 216 -14.58 -12.46 -38.67
N GLU A 217 -14.96 -13.30 -39.64
CA GLU A 217 -14.11 -14.16 -40.47
C GLU A 217 -13.07 -13.37 -41.31
N MET A 218 -11.81 -13.85 -41.38
CA MET A 218 -10.99 -13.76 -42.61
C MET A 218 -9.75 -14.67 -42.60
N ASN A 219 -9.34 -15.04 -43.82
CA ASN A 219 -8.54 -16.20 -44.22
C ASN A 219 -7.05 -16.26 -43.79
N ILE A 220 -6.60 -17.50 -43.64
CA ILE A 220 -5.22 -17.97 -43.40
C ILE A 220 -4.36 -17.83 -44.67
N GLY A 221 -3.18 -17.22 -44.53
CA GLY A 221 -2.13 -17.23 -45.55
C GLY A 221 -0.81 -16.65 -45.04
N ASP A 222 0.17 -17.55 -44.90
CA ASP A 222 1.63 -17.33 -45.00
C ASP A 222 2.40 -16.62 -43.86
N LEU A 223 3.02 -17.43 -42.98
CA LEU A 223 4.35 -17.15 -42.38
C LEU A 223 5.13 -18.49 -42.19
N PRO A 224 6.48 -18.51 -42.34
CA PRO A 224 7.25 -19.73 -42.60
C PRO A 224 7.59 -20.53 -41.34
N GLN A 225 7.57 -21.86 -41.49
CA GLN A 225 8.00 -22.86 -40.52
C GLN A 225 9.48 -22.71 -40.14
N GLN A 226 9.76 -22.69 -38.84
CA GLN A 226 11.05 -23.16 -38.32
C GLN A 226 10.84 -24.34 -37.38
N ASN A 227 11.61 -25.38 -37.67
CA ASN A 227 11.43 -26.77 -37.31
C ASN A 227 12.08 -27.08 -35.95
N GLY A 228 11.36 -27.75 -35.05
CA GLY A 228 11.86 -28.11 -33.72
C GLY A 228 10.90 -29.04 -32.98
N ASN A 229 10.94 -30.33 -33.33
CA ASN A 229 10.18 -31.42 -32.72
C ASN A 229 10.37 -31.51 -31.20
N VAL A 230 9.36 -31.09 -30.42
CA VAL A 230 9.08 -31.64 -29.09
C VAL A 230 7.58 -31.87 -28.99
N LYS A 231 7.14 -33.11 -29.19
CA LYS A 231 5.77 -33.55 -28.89
C LYS A 231 5.54 -33.50 -27.38
N THR A 232 5.04 -32.38 -26.88
CA THR A 232 4.36 -32.37 -25.58
C THR A 232 2.87 -32.61 -25.82
N ASN A 233 2.42 -33.83 -25.54
CA ASN A 233 1.00 -34.15 -25.39
C ASN A 233 0.44 -33.44 -24.13
N ARG A 234 0.37 -32.11 -24.17
CA ARG A 234 -0.51 -31.37 -23.27
C ARG A 234 -1.83 -31.14 -24.02
N PRO A 235 -2.98 -31.47 -23.41
CA PRO A 235 -4.25 -31.06 -23.98
C PRO A 235 -4.22 -29.53 -24.20
N PRO A 236 -4.91 -29.02 -25.23
CA PRO A 236 -4.98 -27.58 -25.46
C PRO A 236 -5.42 -26.90 -24.16
N PRO A 237 -4.81 -25.77 -23.77
CA PRO A 237 -5.22 -25.06 -22.58
C PRO A 237 -6.71 -24.75 -22.71
N GLU A 238 -7.51 -25.22 -21.74
CA GLU A 238 -8.90 -24.80 -21.62
C GLU A 238 -8.92 -23.26 -21.67
N PRO A 239 -9.86 -22.63 -22.39
CA PRO A 239 -9.98 -21.19 -22.40
C PRO A 239 -10.14 -20.72 -20.95
N GLN A 240 -9.07 -20.14 -20.42
CA GLN A 240 -9.01 -19.66 -19.06
C GLN A 240 -9.90 -18.42 -19.04
N GLU A 241 -11.14 -18.57 -18.55
CA GLU A 241 -12.08 -17.47 -18.35
C GLU A 241 -11.37 -16.40 -17.51
N THR A 242 -10.86 -15.38 -18.19
CA THR A 242 -10.20 -14.22 -17.61
C THR A 242 -11.28 -13.32 -17.04
N GLY A 243 -11.63 -13.57 -15.78
CA GLY A 243 -12.55 -12.72 -15.05
C GLY A 243 -13.00 -13.31 -13.73
N LEU A 244 -13.23 -12.42 -12.76
CA LEU A 244 -13.81 -12.72 -11.45
C LEU A 244 -15.26 -13.27 -11.52
N TRP A 245 -15.77 -13.64 -12.70
CA TRP A 245 -17.01 -14.40 -12.85
C TRP A 245 -16.88 -15.85 -12.31
N ALA A 246 -15.65 -16.35 -12.20
CA ALA A 246 -15.31 -17.58 -11.45
C ALA A 246 -15.55 -17.47 -9.93
N VAL A 247 -15.84 -16.26 -9.42
CA VAL A 247 -16.21 -15.99 -8.01
C VAL A 247 -17.69 -15.66 -7.86
N VAL A 248 -18.45 -15.37 -8.93
CA VAL A 248 -19.93 -15.31 -8.85
C VAL A 248 -20.53 -16.71 -8.98
N SER A 249 -19.88 -17.58 -9.75
CA SER A 249 -20.24 -18.99 -9.84
C SER A 249 -19.89 -19.72 -8.53
N PHE A 250 -20.93 -20.27 -7.89
CA PHE A 250 -20.73 -21.16 -6.73
C PHE A 250 -19.70 -22.22 -7.10
N PRO A 251 -18.59 -22.37 -6.32
CA PRO A 251 -17.50 -23.25 -6.71
C PRO A 251 -17.91 -24.72 -6.48
N TYR A 252 -18.68 -25.28 -7.42
CA TYR A 252 -19.29 -26.60 -7.34
C TYR A 252 -18.24 -27.71 -7.19
N LYS A 253 -17.08 -27.53 -7.82
CA LYS A 253 -15.96 -28.48 -7.88
C LYS A 253 -14.79 -28.18 -6.93
N LYS A 254 -14.91 -27.23 -5.98
CA LYS A 254 -13.80 -26.86 -5.07
C LYS A 254 -14.10 -27.23 -3.61
N GLY A 255 -13.04 -27.39 -2.82
CA GLY A 255 -13.11 -27.80 -1.41
C GLY A 255 -13.92 -26.85 -0.52
N ILE A 256 -14.32 -27.35 0.66
CA ILE A 256 -15.19 -26.66 1.63
C ILE A 256 -14.68 -25.26 1.99
N VAL A 257 -13.36 -25.09 2.15
CA VAL A 257 -12.71 -23.80 2.44
C VAL A 257 -13.08 -22.73 1.41
N ARG A 258 -13.12 -23.10 0.12
CA ARG A 258 -13.42 -22.13 -0.96
C ARG A 258 -14.91 -21.80 -1.05
N LYS A 259 -15.78 -22.71 -0.62
CA LYS A 259 -17.22 -22.46 -0.49
C LYS A 259 -17.51 -21.53 0.69
N LEU A 260 -16.81 -21.71 1.82
CA LEU A 260 -16.92 -20.82 2.98
C LEU A 260 -16.35 -19.42 2.68
N ALA A 261 -15.19 -19.32 2.04
CA ALA A 261 -14.63 -18.03 1.62
C ALA A 261 -15.56 -17.27 0.66
N TRP A 262 -16.22 -18.00 -0.25
CA TRP A 262 -17.23 -17.43 -1.14
C TRP A 262 -18.43 -16.86 -0.37
N LEU A 263 -18.94 -17.61 0.61
CA LEU A 263 -20.07 -17.17 1.44
C LEU A 263 -19.72 -15.92 2.26
N LEU A 264 -18.48 -15.83 2.76
CA LEU A 264 -18.00 -14.68 3.52
C LEU A 264 -17.85 -13.42 2.66
N VAL A 265 -17.38 -13.55 1.41
CA VAL A 265 -17.21 -12.41 0.48
C VAL A 265 -18.54 -11.94 -0.13
N LEU A 266 -19.55 -12.82 -0.18
CA LEU A 266 -20.81 -12.54 -0.87
C LEU A 266 -21.52 -11.27 -0.39
N PRO A 267 -21.70 -10.99 0.92
CA PRO A 267 -22.35 -9.76 1.37
C PRO A 267 -21.62 -8.51 0.90
N ILE A 268 -20.29 -8.47 1.04
CA ILE A 268 -19.45 -7.37 0.54
C ILE A 268 -19.70 -7.15 -0.95
N HIS A 269 -19.65 -8.23 -1.74
CA HIS A 269 -19.82 -8.14 -3.18
C HIS A 269 -21.22 -7.68 -3.57
N THR A 270 -22.27 -8.13 -2.86
CA THR A 270 -23.64 -7.66 -3.12
C THR A 270 -23.80 -6.18 -2.84
N VAL A 271 -23.19 -5.67 -1.76
CA VAL A 271 -23.20 -4.23 -1.45
C VAL A 271 -22.50 -3.46 -2.56
N PHE A 272 -21.27 -3.84 -2.92
CA PHE A 272 -20.51 -3.14 -3.97
C PHE A 272 -21.12 -3.24 -5.36
N LEU A 273 -21.76 -4.36 -5.69
CA LEU A 273 -22.45 -4.52 -6.98
C LEU A 273 -23.68 -3.61 -7.09
N VAL A 274 -24.35 -3.33 -5.97
CA VAL A 274 -25.49 -2.40 -5.92
C VAL A 274 -25.03 -0.95 -5.91
N THR A 275 -23.90 -0.65 -5.26
CA THR A 275 -23.47 0.73 -4.99
C THR A 275 -22.43 1.27 -5.99
N ILE A 276 -21.62 0.40 -6.60
CA ILE A 276 -20.54 0.77 -7.52
C ILE A 276 -20.86 0.26 -8.94
N PRO A 277 -21.01 1.16 -9.93
CA PRO A 277 -21.18 0.74 -11.31
C PRO A 277 -19.88 0.12 -11.83
N ASP A 278 -19.93 -1.12 -12.29
CA ASP A 278 -18.77 -1.86 -12.80
C ASP A 278 -18.40 -1.40 -14.22
N CYS A 279 -17.29 -0.67 -14.35
CA CYS A 279 -16.81 -0.12 -15.62
C CYS A 279 -16.17 -1.13 -16.58
N GLU A 280 -15.93 -2.38 -16.14
CA GLU A 280 -15.46 -3.45 -17.03
C GLU A 280 -16.60 -3.99 -17.90
N ARG A 281 -17.85 -3.87 -17.44
CA ARG A 281 -19.00 -4.34 -18.21
C ARG A 281 -19.25 -3.46 -19.45
N PRO A 282 -19.54 -4.06 -20.61
CA PRO A 282 -19.76 -3.32 -21.85
C PRO A 282 -20.88 -2.28 -21.75
N ARG A 283 -21.90 -2.54 -20.91
CA ARG A 283 -23.02 -1.62 -20.65
C ARG A 283 -22.63 -0.33 -19.90
N PHE A 284 -21.61 -0.39 -19.05
CA PHE A 284 -21.21 0.71 -18.16
C PHE A 284 -19.80 1.25 -18.48
N LYS A 285 -19.24 0.92 -19.65
CA LYS A 285 -17.90 1.36 -20.06
C LYS A 285 -17.69 2.88 -20.01
N LYS A 286 -18.76 3.68 -20.21
CA LYS A 286 -18.71 5.16 -20.13
C LYS A 286 -18.87 5.73 -18.72
N TRP A 287 -19.20 4.89 -17.74
CA TRP A 287 -19.49 5.30 -16.37
C TRP A 287 -18.26 5.27 -15.46
N PHE A 288 -17.06 5.08 -16.04
CA PHE A 288 -15.80 5.01 -15.31
C PHE A 288 -15.53 6.22 -14.37
N PRO A 289 -15.93 7.48 -14.66
CA PRO A 289 -15.74 8.57 -13.69
C PRO A 289 -16.63 8.43 -12.46
N LEU A 290 -17.84 7.89 -12.63
CA LEU A 290 -18.75 7.64 -11.51
C LEU A 290 -18.26 6.45 -10.67
N THR A 291 -17.78 5.38 -11.33
CA THR A 291 -17.11 4.27 -10.66
C THR A 291 -15.96 4.77 -9.80
N PHE A 292 -15.08 5.62 -10.37
CA PHE A 292 -13.95 6.21 -9.67
C PHE A 292 -14.38 7.02 -8.43
N LEU A 293 -15.39 7.89 -8.55
CA LEU A 293 -15.90 8.67 -7.42
C LEU A 293 -16.51 7.80 -6.33
N MET A 294 -17.29 6.78 -6.70
CA MET A 294 -17.89 5.85 -5.73
C MET A 294 -16.81 5.03 -5.01
N CYS A 295 -15.76 4.60 -5.71
CA CYS A 295 -14.62 3.94 -5.09
C CYS A 295 -13.92 4.83 -4.07
N ILE A 296 -13.66 6.11 -4.38
CA ILE A 296 -13.06 7.07 -3.43
C ILE A 296 -13.89 7.16 -2.14
N ILE A 297 -15.21 7.26 -2.26
CA ILE A 297 -16.11 7.33 -1.09
C ILE A 297 -16.04 6.03 -0.27
N TRP A 298 -16.08 4.87 -0.93
CA TRP A 298 -16.01 3.58 -0.26
C TRP A 298 -14.66 3.33 0.39
N ILE A 299 -13.54 3.59 -0.29
CA ILE A 299 -12.19 3.45 0.25
C ILE A 299 -12.04 4.36 1.48
N GLY A 300 -12.41 5.63 1.39
CA GLY A 300 -12.34 6.54 2.54
C GLY A 300 -13.21 6.11 3.72
N SER A 301 -14.44 5.66 3.45
CA SER A 301 -15.35 5.18 4.50
C SER A 301 -14.84 3.89 5.15
N LEU A 302 -14.34 2.94 4.35
CA LEU A 302 -13.79 1.68 4.85
C LEU A 302 -12.49 1.91 5.62
N SER A 303 -11.59 2.77 5.15
CA SER A 303 -10.37 3.14 5.88
C SER A 303 -10.69 3.79 7.22
N TYR A 304 -11.75 4.61 7.31
CA TYR A 304 -12.22 5.18 8.58
C TYR A 304 -12.70 4.10 9.55
N LEU A 305 -13.54 3.16 9.09
CA LEU A 305 -14.02 2.06 9.91
C LEU A 305 -12.87 1.15 10.36
N VAL A 306 -11.90 0.87 9.48
CA VAL A 306 -10.70 0.08 9.81
C VAL A 306 -9.90 0.78 10.91
N ALA A 307 -9.58 2.07 10.73
CA ALA A 307 -8.83 2.83 11.73
C ALA A 307 -9.55 2.82 13.08
N TRP A 308 -10.87 3.05 13.09
CA TRP A 308 -11.68 3.01 14.30
C TRP A 308 -11.61 1.65 15.02
N MET A 309 -11.86 0.55 14.30
CA MET A 309 -11.84 -0.79 14.91
C MET A 309 -10.43 -1.16 15.42
N ILE A 310 -9.39 -0.79 14.69
CA ILE A 310 -7.99 -1.06 15.07
C ILE A 310 -7.57 -0.24 16.29
N THR A 311 -7.97 1.02 16.39
CA THR A 311 -7.71 1.85 17.57
C THR A 311 -8.41 1.29 18.82
N ILE A 312 -9.65 0.79 18.71
CA ILE A 312 -10.33 0.11 19.83
C ILE A 312 -9.55 -1.14 20.27
N VAL A 313 -9.05 -1.94 19.31
CA VAL A 313 -8.26 -3.13 19.62
C VAL A 313 -6.95 -2.76 20.30
N GLY A 314 -6.21 -1.77 19.77
CA GLY A 314 -4.95 -1.30 20.35
C GLY A 314 -5.11 -0.79 21.77
N ASP A 315 -6.11 0.07 21.96
CA ASP A 315 -6.49 0.63 23.25
C ASP A 315 -6.85 -0.45 24.29
N THR A 316 -7.62 -1.47 23.89
CA THR A 316 -7.99 -2.59 24.78
C THR A 316 -6.79 -3.46 25.14
N LEU A 317 -5.86 -3.67 24.20
CA LEU A 317 -4.65 -4.46 24.40
C LEU A 317 -3.50 -3.68 25.05
N ARG A 318 -3.68 -2.38 25.32
CA ARG A 318 -2.64 -1.44 25.78
C ARG A 318 -1.42 -1.41 24.84
N ILE A 319 -1.68 -1.44 23.53
CA ILE A 319 -0.67 -1.31 22.49
C ILE A 319 -0.76 0.11 21.91
N PRO A 320 0.35 0.87 21.82
CA PRO A 320 0.35 2.21 21.25
C PRO A 320 -0.16 2.24 19.80
N ASP A 321 -0.84 3.34 19.43
CA ASP A 321 -1.41 3.50 18.08
C ASP A 321 -0.35 3.46 16.97
N SER A 322 0.86 3.92 17.26
CA SER A 322 2.02 3.81 16.37
C SER A 322 2.34 2.35 16.02
N VAL A 323 2.33 1.43 17.01
CA VAL A 323 2.54 -0.01 16.80
C VAL A 323 1.40 -0.60 16.00
N MET A 324 0.15 -0.26 16.32
CA MET A 324 -1.02 -0.74 15.57
C MET A 324 -0.97 -0.29 14.10
N GLY A 325 -0.49 0.93 13.85
CA GLY A 325 -0.21 1.48 12.52
C GLY A 325 0.88 0.69 11.79
N ILE A 326 2.09 0.59 12.38
CA ILE A 326 3.27 -0.07 11.76
C ILE A 326 3.04 -1.56 11.48
N THR A 327 2.19 -2.22 12.27
CA THR A 327 2.00 -3.68 12.18
C THR A 327 0.69 -4.06 11.49
N PHE A 328 -0.44 -3.88 12.17
CA PHE A 328 -1.73 -4.39 11.73
C PHE A 328 -2.31 -3.59 10.58
N LEU A 329 -2.28 -2.27 10.66
CA LEU A 329 -2.86 -1.40 9.63
C LEU A 329 -2.04 -1.47 8.34
N ALA A 330 -0.73 -1.33 8.47
CA ALA A 330 0.23 -1.51 7.38
C ALA A 330 0.10 -2.85 6.66
N ALA A 331 0.09 -3.97 7.40
CA ALA A 331 -0.07 -5.28 6.78
C ALA A 331 -1.46 -5.42 6.13
N GLY A 332 -2.51 -4.89 6.77
CA GLY A 332 -3.86 -5.00 6.27
C GLY A 332 -4.09 -4.29 4.93
N THR A 333 -3.53 -3.09 4.74
CA THR A 333 -3.65 -2.35 3.47
C THR A 333 -2.73 -2.87 2.38
N SER A 334 -1.56 -3.43 2.72
CA SER A 334 -0.55 -3.86 1.74
C SER A 334 -0.58 -5.37 1.39
N VAL A 335 -1.33 -6.21 2.11
CA VAL A 335 -1.53 -7.63 1.73
C VAL A 335 -2.08 -7.83 0.30
N PRO A 336 -3.06 -7.05 -0.19
CA PRO A 336 -3.55 -7.16 -1.58
C PRO A 336 -2.43 -6.95 -2.61
N GLU A 337 -1.55 -5.97 -2.36
CA GLU A 337 -0.38 -5.71 -3.20
C GLU A 337 0.59 -6.89 -3.22
N ALA A 338 0.85 -7.53 -2.07
CA ALA A 338 1.67 -8.73 -1.99
C ALA A 338 1.07 -9.89 -2.80
N VAL A 339 -0.25 -10.11 -2.69
CA VAL A 339 -0.95 -11.17 -3.46
C VAL A 339 -0.84 -10.90 -4.95
N SER A 340 -1.09 -9.66 -5.39
CA SER A 340 -0.96 -9.25 -6.79
C SER A 340 0.47 -9.45 -7.32
N SER A 341 1.47 -9.00 -6.56
CA SER A 341 2.89 -9.15 -6.89
C SER A 341 3.31 -10.62 -7.04
N VAL A 342 2.82 -11.51 -6.17
CA VAL A 342 3.07 -12.96 -6.28
C VAL A 342 2.43 -13.54 -7.55
N ILE A 343 1.23 -13.09 -7.91
CA ILE A 343 0.55 -13.55 -9.13
C ILE A 343 1.34 -13.14 -10.37
N VAL A 344 1.79 -11.89 -10.46
CA VAL A 344 2.60 -11.38 -11.57
C VAL A 344 3.98 -12.06 -11.61
N ALA A 345 4.57 -12.32 -10.45
CA ALA A 345 5.81 -13.09 -10.33
C ALA A 345 5.68 -14.52 -10.91
N LYS A 346 4.57 -15.21 -10.62
CA LYS A 346 4.28 -16.54 -11.19
C LYS A 346 4.08 -16.53 -12.71
N GLN A 347 3.72 -15.39 -13.29
CA GLN A 347 3.61 -15.22 -14.74
C GLN A 347 4.97 -14.96 -15.40
N GLY A 348 6.07 -14.91 -14.64
CA GLY A 348 7.41 -14.65 -15.15
C GLY A 348 7.80 -13.17 -15.20
N HIS A 349 6.91 -12.27 -14.78
CA HIS A 349 7.11 -10.81 -14.78
C HIS A 349 7.45 -10.25 -13.38
N GLY A 350 8.16 -11.02 -12.55
CA GLY A 350 8.36 -10.66 -11.14
C GLY A 350 9.22 -9.41 -10.89
N SER A 351 10.07 -9.01 -11.85
CA SER A 351 10.78 -7.72 -11.79
C SER A 351 9.81 -6.53 -11.75
N MET A 352 8.66 -6.66 -12.42
CA MET A 352 7.62 -5.64 -12.45
C MET A 352 6.89 -5.54 -11.11
N GLY A 353 6.56 -6.67 -10.47
CA GLY A 353 5.89 -6.68 -9.17
C GLY A 353 6.72 -6.01 -8.07
N ILE A 354 8.03 -6.29 -8.03
CA ILE A 354 8.94 -5.67 -7.04
C ILE A 354 9.16 -4.19 -7.32
N SER A 355 9.38 -3.80 -8.58
CA SER A 355 9.57 -2.37 -8.92
C SER A 355 8.31 -1.56 -8.68
N ASN A 356 7.12 -2.10 -8.96
CA ASN A 356 5.85 -1.44 -8.64
C ASN A 356 5.71 -1.18 -7.13
N SER A 357 6.04 -2.18 -6.31
CA SER A 357 5.96 -2.07 -4.84
C SER A 357 6.99 -1.09 -4.25
N LEU A 358 8.14 -0.90 -4.90
CA LEU A 358 9.12 0.11 -4.49
C LEU A 358 8.72 1.53 -4.92
N GLY A 359 8.09 1.66 -6.09
CA GLY A 359 7.56 2.94 -6.59
C GLY A 359 6.44 3.49 -5.72
N SER A 360 5.49 2.64 -5.30
CA SER A 360 4.39 3.04 -4.39
C SER A 360 4.90 3.56 -3.05
N ASN A 361 5.97 3.00 -2.50
CA ASN A 361 6.55 3.51 -1.25
C ASN A 361 7.09 4.95 -1.35
N THR A 362 7.60 5.34 -2.52
CA THR A 362 8.04 6.72 -2.77
C THR A 362 6.83 7.66 -2.85
N PHE A 363 5.74 7.20 -3.48
CA PHE A 363 4.45 7.90 -3.50
C PHE A 363 3.89 8.07 -2.09
N ASP A 364 3.95 7.04 -1.25
CA ASP A 364 3.41 7.05 0.10
C ASP A 364 4.10 8.07 1.00
N ILE A 365 5.43 8.12 0.97
CA ILE A 365 6.18 9.09 1.78
C ILE A 365 5.98 10.51 1.26
N LEU A 366 6.11 10.74 -0.05
CA LEU A 366 6.13 12.11 -0.57
C LEU A 366 4.72 12.72 -0.69
N LEU A 367 3.73 11.92 -1.10
CA LEU A 367 2.36 12.40 -1.32
C LEU A 367 1.40 11.96 -0.21
N CYS A 368 1.37 10.68 0.18
CA CYS A 368 0.41 10.23 1.20
C CYS A 368 0.67 10.85 2.57
N LEU A 369 1.94 11.06 2.99
CA LEU A 369 2.28 11.85 4.18
C LEU A 369 2.26 13.35 3.91
N GLY A 370 2.96 13.78 2.84
CA GLY A 370 3.18 15.20 2.57
C GLY A 370 1.89 15.99 2.33
N LEU A 371 0.91 15.43 1.62
CA LEU A 371 -0.31 16.16 1.26
C LEU A 371 -1.22 16.42 2.48
N PRO A 372 -1.58 15.42 3.32
CA PRO A 372 -2.38 15.67 4.52
C PRO A 372 -1.69 16.62 5.51
N TRP A 373 -0.37 16.47 5.71
CA TRP A 373 0.39 17.39 6.56
C TRP A 373 0.40 18.82 6.01
N LEU A 374 0.59 18.99 4.70
CA LEU A 374 0.56 20.31 4.07
C LEU A 374 -0.80 20.97 4.25
N ILE A 375 -1.88 20.21 4.04
CA ILE A 375 -3.24 20.73 4.18
C ILE A 375 -3.50 21.13 5.63
N LYS A 376 -3.16 20.27 6.61
CA LYS A 376 -3.38 20.55 8.03
C LYS A 376 -2.54 21.74 8.50
N ALA A 377 -1.23 21.72 8.28
CA ALA A 377 -0.32 22.78 8.69
C ALA A 377 -0.65 24.14 8.06
N SER A 378 -1.05 24.16 6.79
CA SER A 378 -1.30 25.41 6.06
C SER A 378 -2.69 25.99 6.32
N PHE A 379 -3.74 25.16 6.25
CA PHE A 379 -5.14 25.64 6.22
C PHE A 379 -5.90 25.44 7.53
N LEU A 380 -5.43 24.52 8.38
CA LEU A 380 -6.09 24.17 9.65
C LEU A 380 -5.08 24.21 10.81
N PRO A 381 -4.41 25.37 11.04
CA PRO A 381 -3.43 25.48 12.13
C PRO A 381 -4.10 25.29 13.49
N THR A 382 -3.51 24.45 14.34
CA THR A 382 -4.01 24.14 15.69
C THR A 382 -4.04 25.38 16.60
N SER A 383 -3.14 26.35 16.37
CA SER A 383 -3.09 27.63 17.10
C SER A 383 -2.79 28.79 16.15
N ALA A 384 -3.39 29.96 16.41
CA ALA A 384 -3.16 31.17 15.61
C ALA A 384 -1.67 31.54 15.60
N GLY A 385 -1.04 31.51 14.42
CA GLY A 385 0.39 31.81 14.22
C GLY A 385 1.34 30.62 14.25
N HIS A 386 0.85 29.40 14.49
CA HIS A 386 1.65 28.17 14.47
C HIS A 386 1.16 27.22 13.36
N HIS A 387 1.97 27.08 12.31
CA HIS A 387 1.66 26.30 11.11
C HIS A 387 2.44 24.98 11.06
N PHE A 388 2.30 24.16 12.11
CA PHE A 388 2.95 22.86 12.22
C PHE A 388 1.98 21.75 12.65
N VAL A 389 2.35 20.50 12.33
CA VAL A 389 1.69 19.28 12.84
C VAL A 389 2.65 18.58 13.79
N GLY A 390 2.21 18.29 15.02
CA GLY A 390 3.02 17.59 16.01
C GLY A 390 3.04 16.07 15.79
N ILE A 391 4.17 15.44 16.11
CA ILE A 391 4.34 13.98 16.15
C ILE A 391 4.39 13.56 17.63
N ASN A 392 3.63 12.52 18.03
CA ASN A 392 3.52 12.17 19.45
C ASN A 392 4.62 11.19 19.92
N SER A 393 5.19 10.40 19.01
CA SER A 393 6.18 9.35 19.28
C SER A 393 7.54 9.67 18.68
N ARG A 394 8.56 9.71 19.53
CA ARG A 394 9.97 9.69 19.09
C ARG A 394 10.37 8.36 18.46
N GLY A 395 9.58 7.30 18.68
CA GLY A 395 9.82 5.96 18.16
C GLY A 395 9.73 5.90 16.64
N LEU A 396 8.95 6.81 16.04
CA LEU A 396 8.82 6.93 14.60
C LEU A 396 10.12 7.36 13.91
N GLU A 397 10.93 8.21 14.54
CA GLU A 397 12.26 8.58 14.03
C GLU A 397 13.16 7.34 13.93
N TYR A 398 13.23 6.56 15.01
CA TYR A 398 14.01 5.33 15.03
C TYR A 398 13.48 4.28 14.05
N SER A 399 12.16 4.21 13.87
CA SER A 399 11.53 3.34 12.89
C SER A 399 11.89 3.74 11.45
N ALA A 400 11.94 5.04 11.15
CA ALA A 400 12.38 5.56 9.85
C ALA A 400 13.89 5.32 9.60
N ILE A 401 14.74 5.45 10.63
CA ILE A 401 16.17 5.08 10.54
C ILE A 401 16.32 3.58 10.27
N SER A 402 15.54 2.75 10.95
CA SER A 402 15.53 1.30 10.75
C SER A 402 15.06 0.94 9.34
N LEU A 403 14.06 1.64 8.79
CA LEU A 403 13.62 1.51 7.41
C LEU A 403 14.76 1.78 6.41
N LEU A 404 15.53 2.86 6.58
CA LEU A 404 16.70 3.12 5.73
C LEU A 404 17.74 1.99 5.81
N SER A 405 18.00 1.46 7.01
CA SER A 405 18.88 0.31 7.21
C SER A 405 18.37 -0.93 6.48
N THR A 406 17.07 -1.25 6.60
CA THR A 406 16.48 -2.41 5.92
C THR A 406 16.53 -2.32 4.40
N LEU A 407 16.38 -1.11 3.84
CA LEU A 407 16.53 -0.86 2.40
C LEU A 407 17.95 -1.18 1.92
N LEU A 408 18.97 -0.72 2.65
CA LEU A 408 20.38 -1.01 2.35
C LEU A 408 20.67 -2.51 2.46
N MET A 409 20.14 -3.16 3.50
CA MET A 409 20.27 -4.61 3.69
C MET A 409 19.58 -5.40 2.56
N LEU A 410 18.41 -4.95 2.08
CA LEU A 410 17.73 -5.60 0.95
C LEU A 410 18.53 -5.46 -0.34
N TYR A 411 19.00 -4.25 -0.66
CA TYR A 411 19.79 -4.00 -1.86
C TYR A 411 21.07 -4.83 -1.88
N THR A 412 21.75 -4.93 -0.73
CA THR A 412 22.94 -5.78 -0.59
C THR A 412 22.60 -7.28 -0.72
N ALA A 413 21.45 -7.73 -0.22
CA ALA A 413 20.99 -9.11 -0.42
C ALA A 413 20.74 -9.43 -1.90
N PHE A 414 20.11 -8.51 -2.65
CA PHE A 414 19.93 -8.66 -4.10
C PHE A 414 21.27 -8.63 -4.84
N ALA A 415 22.17 -7.72 -4.49
CA ALA A 415 23.51 -7.63 -5.08
C ALA A 415 24.35 -8.89 -4.86
N ALA A 416 24.34 -9.41 -3.63
CA ALA A 416 25.02 -10.65 -3.28
C ALA A 416 24.48 -11.84 -4.09
N ASN A 417 23.17 -11.88 -4.34
CA ASN A 417 22.54 -12.94 -5.15
C ASN A 417 22.51 -12.66 -6.65
N LYS A 418 23.34 -11.73 -7.14
CA LYS A 418 23.44 -11.34 -8.55
C LYS A 418 22.09 -10.94 -9.17
N PHE A 419 21.23 -10.31 -8.37
CA PHE A 419 19.88 -9.85 -8.71
C PHE A 419 19.00 -10.97 -9.25
N LYS A 420 19.07 -12.12 -8.59
CA LYS A 420 18.10 -13.19 -8.75
C LYS A 420 17.32 -13.32 -7.45
N LEU A 421 15.99 -13.24 -7.53
CA LEU A 421 15.14 -13.55 -6.38
C LEU A 421 14.85 -15.04 -6.42
N ASP A 422 15.48 -15.77 -5.49
CA ASP A 422 15.26 -17.19 -5.25
C ASP A 422 14.62 -17.40 -3.87
N ASN A 423 14.31 -18.67 -3.54
CA ASN A 423 13.75 -19.03 -2.24
C ASN A 423 14.67 -18.62 -1.07
N LYS A 424 16.00 -18.55 -1.29
CA LYS A 424 16.96 -18.16 -0.24
C LYS A 424 16.83 -16.69 0.11
N VAL A 425 16.85 -15.81 -0.90
CA VAL A 425 16.61 -14.38 -0.71
C VAL A 425 15.22 -14.15 -0.13
N GLY A 426 14.21 -14.93 -0.57
CA GLY A 426 12.87 -14.89 0.01
C GLY A 426 12.84 -15.17 1.51
N HIS A 427 13.53 -16.22 1.97
CA HIS A 427 13.67 -16.49 3.41
C HIS A 427 14.45 -15.40 4.15
N THR A 428 15.53 -14.88 3.57
CA THR A 428 16.29 -13.76 4.15
C THR A 428 15.41 -12.53 4.35
N CYS A 429 14.61 -12.16 3.34
CA CYS A 429 13.68 -11.04 3.42
C CYS A 429 12.62 -11.25 4.51
N LEU A 430 12.08 -12.46 4.65
CA LEU A 430 11.12 -12.78 5.70
C LEU A 430 11.72 -12.64 7.10
N ILE A 431 12.96 -13.12 7.29
CA ILE A 431 13.67 -12.99 8.57
C ILE A 431 13.94 -11.51 8.88
N MET A 432 14.41 -10.73 7.89
CA MET A 432 14.59 -9.29 8.04
C MET A 432 13.30 -8.57 8.42
N TYR A 433 12.18 -8.93 7.79
CA TYR A 433 10.86 -8.37 8.09
C TYR A 433 10.46 -8.63 9.54
N LEU A 434 10.59 -9.88 10.00
CA LEU A 434 10.26 -10.25 11.39
C LEU A 434 11.18 -9.55 12.40
N MET A 435 12.48 -9.44 12.10
CA MET A 435 13.41 -8.70 12.96
C MET A 435 13.06 -7.21 13.05
N PHE A 436 12.68 -6.59 11.93
CA PHE A 436 12.22 -5.20 11.91
C PHE A 436 10.97 -5.03 12.78
N LEU A 437 9.94 -5.87 12.58
CA LEU A 437 8.69 -5.76 13.34
C LEU A 437 8.93 -5.88 14.84
N ILE A 438 9.76 -6.84 15.26
CA ILE A 438 10.11 -7.02 16.67
C ILE A 438 10.83 -5.78 17.19
N LEU A 439 11.86 -5.30 16.48
CA LEU A 439 12.62 -4.12 16.90
C LEU A 439 11.74 -2.86 17.01
N ALA A 440 10.95 -2.57 15.99
CA ALA A 440 10.05 -1.41 15.96
C ALA A 440 9.02 -1.49 17.10
N THR A 441 8.41 -2.65 17.31
CA THR A 441 7.44 -2.87 18.40
C THR A 441 8.10 -2.68 19.77
N LEU A 442 9.31 -3.20 19.99
CA LEU A 442 10.03 -3.04 21.26
C LEU A 442 10.42 -1.58 21.52
N ILE A 443 10.79 -0.82 20.48
CA ILE A 443 11.08 0.61 20.60
C ILE A 443 9.83 1.36 21.04
N GLU A 444 8.71 1.20 20.33
CA GLU A 444 7.45 1.90 20.63
C GLU A 444 6.83 1.50 21.98
N LEU A 445 7.07 0.26 22.45
CA LEU A 445 6.64 -0.19 23.78
C LEU A 445 7.53 0.32 24.93
N ASN A 446 8.39 1.32 24.68
CA ASN A 446 9.30 1.91 25.66
C ASN A 446 10.27 0.91 26.32
N VAL A 447 10.58 -0.22 25.66
CA VAL A 447 11.40 -1.29 26.26
C VAL A 447 12.85 -0.85 26.42
N PHE A 448 13.40 -0.14 25.42
CA PHE A 448 14.79 0.33 25.46
C PHE A 448 14.92 1.71 26.11
N PHE A 449 14.06 2.64 25.74
CA PHE A 449 14.03 4.02 26.22
C PHE A 449 12.62 4.58 26.03
N THR A 450 12.28 5.62 26.77
CA THR A 450 10.96 6.25 26.70
C THR A 450 10.82 7.06 25.41
N VAL A 451 10.01 6.57 24.48
CA VAL A 451 9.63 7.23 23.22
C VAL A 451 8.18 7.69 23.19
N ASN A 452 7.31 6.99 23.93
CA ASN A 452 5.88 7.27 24.05
C ASN A 452 5.53 7.64 25.47
N LEU A 453 4.67 8.63 25.63
CA LEU A 453 4.03 8.93 26.91
C LEU A 453 2.95 7.87 27.21
N PRO A 454 2.64 7.60 28.49
CA PRO A 454 1.51 6.76 28.86
C PRO A 454 0.19 7.41 28.41
N THR A 455 -0.84 6.61 28.15
CA THR A 455 -2.18 7.14 27.85
C THR A 455 -2.86 7.67 29.11
N CYS A 456 -3.53 8.82 29.00
CA CYS A 456 -4.18 9.46 30.14
C CYS A 456 -5.36 8.64 30.67
N GLY A 457 -5.45 8.53 32.01
CA GLY A 457 -6.61 7.91 32.66
C GLY A 457 -6.57 6.38 32.73
N ARG A 458 -5.42 5.74 32.47
CA ARG A 458 -5.27 4.28 32.50
C ARG A 458 -4.00 3.80 33.18
#